data_AF-A0A931DSN0-F1
#
_entry.id   AF-A0A931DSN0-F1
#
_cell.length_a   1.000
_cell.length_b   1.000
_cell.length_c   1.000
_cell.angle_alpha   90.00
_cell.angle_beta   90.00
_cell.angle_gamma   90.00
#
_symmetry.space_group_name_H-M   'P 1'
#
loop_
_entity.id
_entity.type
_entity.pdbx_description
1 polymer ?
#
loop_
_entity_poly.entity_id
_entity_poly.type
_entity_poly.pdbx_seq_one_letter_code
_entity_poly.pdbx_strand_id
1 'polypeptide(L)'
;MAGPLLPTRSPVRAEALGVALRRGGDLARWPVFVYRVLLYSARELIWRRKYARTVARHVSDVVVGAGATVVGGGMIFVIFTMAFFVGTEVGLQGYTGLRSIGAESFMGLVGSFANVREITPVIAAVALAAQCGSAFTAELGAMRISEEIDALEVMGIGSFAYLICTRVVAALIALVPLYLVALFASFFATRWVSTVFFDLAPGVYDYYFGLYLPTIDLVYSSIKVAVFSFAVITIHCYYGYHATGGPAGVGRAAGRAIRLSIITIVTLNLLLSYVFWGGGATVRLTG
;
A
#
# COMPACT_ATOMS: atom_id res chain seq x y z
N MET A 1 -31.67 -11.81 -59.87
CA MET A 1 -31.02 -12.79 -58.98
C MET A 1 -30.14 -12.02 -58.02
N ALA A 2 -30.63 -11.78 -56.80
CA ALA A 2 -29.91 -11.06 -55.77
C ALA A 2 -28.85 -12.00 -55.17
N GLY A 3 -27.57 -11.62 -55.28
CA GLY A 3 -26.47 -12.36 -54.65
C GLY A 3 -26.54 -12.28 -53.12
N PRO A 4 -26.02 -13.27 -52.39
CA PRO A 4 -26.06 -13.26 -50.93
C PRO A 4 -25.15 -12.16 -50.40
N LEU A 5 -25.72 -11.21 -49.66
CA LEU A 5 -24.98 -10.21 -48.89
C LEU A 5 -24.12 -10.94 -47.84
N LEU A 6 -22.79 -10.86 -47.99
CA LEU A 6 -21.84 -11.34 -46.97
C LEU A 6 -22.15 -10.63 -45.64
N PRO A 7 -22.27 -11.37 -44.51
CA PRO A 7 -22.49 -10.75 -43.21
C PRO A 7 -21.25 -9.95 -42.83
N THR A 8 -21.37 -8.62 -42.82
CA THR A 8 -20.36 -7.71 -42.31
C THR A 8 -20.13 -8.02 -40.83
N ARG A 9 -18.94 -8.54 -40.49
CA ARG A 9 -18.56 -8.76 -39.09
C ARG A 9 -18.63 -7.40 -38.37
N SER A 10 -19.52 -7.28 -37.39
CA SER A 10 -19.73 -6.02 -36.70
C SER A 10 -18.45 -5.55 -35.99
N PRO A 11 -18.08 -4.25 -36.10
CA PRO A 11 -16.83 -3.70 -35.55
C PRO A 11 -16.69 -3.92 -34.03
N VAL A 12 -17.81 -3.98 -33.31
CA VAL A 12 -17.90 -4.19 -31.86
C VAL A 12 -17.29 -5.54 -31.42
N ARG A 13 -17.44 -6.61 -32.22
CA ARG A 13 -16.97 -7.95 -31.83
C ARG A 13 -15.45 -8.09 -32.00
N ALA A 14 -14.87 -7.39 -32.96
CA ALA A 14 -13.43 -7.33 -33.18
C ALA A 14 -12.73 -6.50 -32.09
N GLU A 15 -13.35 -5.42 -31.63
CA GLU A 15 -12.85 -4.58 -30.54
C GLU A 15 -12.88 -5.32 -29.19
N ALA A 16 -13.98 -6.00 -28.88
CA ALA A 16 -14.09 -6.82 -27.67
C ALA A 16 -13.06 -7.95 -27.62
N LEU A 17 -12.79 -8.60 -28.76
CA LEU A 17 -11.76 -9.64 -28.87
C LEU A 17 -10.35 -9.04 -28.72
N GLY A 18 -10.10 -7.87 -29.29
CA GLY A 18 -8.83 -7.14 -29.14
C GLY A 18 -8.55 -6.73 -27.69
N VAL A 19 -9.58 -6.29 -26.96
CA VAL A 19 -9.48 -5.97 -25.52
C VAL A 19 -9.23 -7.22 -24.68
N ALA A 20 -9.92 -8.33 -24.99
CA ALA A 20 -9.73 -9.59 -24.28
C ALA A 20 -8.32 -10.19 -24.50
N LEU A 21 -7.81 -10.15 -25.73
CA LEU A 21 -6.46 -10.62 -26.08
C LEU A 21 -5.36 -9.75 -25.44
N ARG A 22 -5.52 -8.42 -25.43
CA ARG A 22 -4.60 -7.51 -24.72
C ARG A 22 -4.61 -7.75 -23.21
N ARG A 23 -5.80 -7.97 -22.62
CA ARG A 23 -5.92 -8.34 -21.20
C ARG A 23 -5.22 -9.66 -20.88
N GLY A 24 -5.38 -10.68 -21.73
CA GLY A 24 -4.70 -11.97 -21.56
C GLY A 24 -3.17 -11.85 -21.62
N GLY A 25 -2.65 -11.00 -22.51
CA GLY A 25 -1.22 -10.72 -22.61
C GLY A 25 -0.62 -9.98 -21.41
N ASP A 26 -1.34 -9.00 -20.84
CA ASP A 26 -0.90 -8.29 -19.62
C ASP A 26 -0.91 -9.20 -18.38
N LEU A 27 -1.93 -10.07 -18.24
CA LEU A 27 -2.04 -11.04 -17.15
C LEU A 27 -0.88 -12.05 -17.12
N ALA A 28 -0.41 -12.50 -18.29
CA ALA A 28 0.71 -13.44 -18.38
C ALA A 28 2.07 -12.78 -18.06
N ARG A 29 2.22 -11.47 -18.30
CA ARG A 29 3.46 -10.72 -18.08
C ARG A 29 3.62 -10.26 -16.63
N TRP A 30 2.52 -10.11 -15.91
CA TRP A 30 2.50 -9.63 -14.54
C TRP A 30 3.34 -10.47 -13.54
N PRO A 31 3.22 -11.81 -13.49
CA PRO A 31 4.00 -12.62 -12.55
C PRO A 31 5.50 -12.53 -12.82
N VAL A 32 5.87 -12.48 -14.10
CA VAL A 32 7.27 -12.33 -14.53
C VAL A 32 7.82 -10.96 -14.13
N PHE A 33 7.01 -9.90 -14.23
CA PHE A 33 7.39 -8.56 -13.78
C PHE A 33 7.63 -8.53 -12.27
N VAL A 34 6.70 -9.06 -11.48
CA VAL A 34 6.85 -9.14 -10.01
C VAL A 34 8.08 -9.94 -9.63
N TYR A 35 8.31 -11.09 -10.25
CA TYR A 35 9.50 -11.92 -10.03
C TYR A 35 10.80 -11.18 -10.34
N ARG A 36 10.83 -10.44 -11.46
CA ARG A 36 11.97 -9.59 -11.81
C ARG A 36 12.19 -8.49 -10.76
N VAL A 37 11.15 -7.77 -10.36
CA VAL A 37 11.27 -6.73 -9.32
C VAL A 37 11.87 -7.32 -8.06
N LEU A 38 11.37 -8.48 -7.60
CA LEU A 38 11.87 -9.15 -6.40
C LEU A 38 13.35 -9.52 -6.52
N LEU A 39 13.74 -10.18 -7.62
CA LEU A 39 15.13 -10.60 -7.84
C LEU A 39 16.10 -9.44 -8.02
N TYR A 40 15.76 -8.45 -8.86
CA TYR A 40 16.66 -7.33 -9.15
C TYR A 40 16.79 -6.40 -7.95
N SER A 41 15.71 -6.18 -7.18
CA SER A 41 15.77 -5.42 -5.93
C SER A 41 16.66 -6.12 -4.89
N ALA A 42 16.53 -7.44 -4.74
CA ALA A 42 17.37 -8.21 -3.83
C ALA A 42 18.84 -8.29 -4.28
N ARG A 43 19.10 -8.58 -5.56
CA ARG A 43 20.44 -8.86 -6.08
C ARG A 43 21.24 -7.61 -6.42
N GLU A 44 20.67 -6.69 -7.19
CA GLU A 44 21.43 -5.55 -7.74
C GLU A 44 21.43 -4.35 -6.79
N LEU A 45 20.41 -4.20 -5.95
CA LEU A 45 20.28 -3.02 -5.10
C LEU A 45 20.67 -3.29 -3.65
N ILE A 46 20.10 -4.31 -3.01
CA ILE A 46 20.42 -4.66 -1.62
C ILE A 46 21.85 -5.20 -1.52
N TRP A 47 22.25 -6.10 -2.42
CA TRP A 47 23.58 -6.72 -2.35
C TRP A 47 24.69 -5.85 -2.94
N ARG A 48 24.53 -5.31 -4.16
CA ARG A 48 25.60 -4.55 -4.83
C ARG A 48 25.62 -3.05 -4.49
N ARG A 49 24.61 -2.53 -3.78
CA ARG A 49 24.45 -1.10 -3.40
C ARG A 49 24.66 -0.10 -4.57
N LYS A 50 24.46 -0.56 -5.81
CA LYS A 50 24.89 0.14 -7.03
C LYS A 50 24.19 1.49 -7.24
N TYR A 51 23.04 1.72 -6.59
CA TYR A 51 22.24 2.96 -6.68
C TYR A 51 21.85 3.54 -5.31
N ALA A 52 22.66 3.33 -4.27
CA ALA A 52 22.31 3.74 -2.90
C ALA A 52 21.97 5.24 -2.76
N ARG A 53 22.68 6.12 -3.48
CA ARG A 53 22.38 7.57 -3.48
C ARG A 53 21.01 7.90 -4.08
N THR A 54 20.61 7.21 -5.16
CA THR A 54 19.30 7.38 -5.78
C THR A 54 18.19 6.87 -4.88
N VAL A 55 18.40 5.72 -4.22
CA VAL A 55 17.46 5.19 -3.22
C VAL A 55 17.30 6.17 -2.06
N ALA A 56 18.39 6.72 -1.52
CA ALA A 56 18.31 7.67 -0.41
C ALA A 56 17.51 8.93 -0.76
N ARG A 57 17.64 9.43 -1.99
CA ARG A 57 16.81 10.55 -2.49
C ARG A 57 15.34 10.17 -2.54
N HIS A 58 15.01 9.04 -3.16
CA HIS A 58 13.62 8.55 -3.20
C HIS A 58 13.06 8.29 -1.80
N VAL A 59 13.85 7.79 -0.85
CA VAL A 59 13.39 7.65 0.56
C VAL A 59 13.03 9.02 1.13
N SER A 60 13.88 10.03 0.93
CA SER A 60 13.59 11.39 1.36
C SER A 60 12.32 11.94 0.71
N ASP A 61 12.14 11.73 -0.59
CA ASP A 61 10.97 12.19 -1.34
C ASP A 61 9.69 11.50 -0.85
N VAL A 62 9.77 10.21 -0.51
CA VAL A 62 8.64 9.44 0.03
C VAL A 62 8.31 9.86 1.46
N VAL A 63 9.29 10.09 2.32
CA VAL A 63 9.04 10.43 3.73
C VAL A 63 8.60 11.90 3.88
N VAL A 64 9.34 12.83 3.27
CA VAL A 64 9.14 14.27 3.42
C VAL A 64 8.12 14.80 2.42
N GLY A 65 7.95 14.14 1.28
CA GLY A 65 7.18 14.64 0.14
C GLY A 65 8.07 15.49 -0.77
N ALA A 66 8.09 15.20 -2.07
CA ALA A 66 8.79 16.02 -3.05
C ALA A 66 8.28 17.48 -2.97
N GLY A 67 9.14 18.41 -2.56
CA GLY A 67 8.81 19.85 -2.51
C GLY A 67 7.97 20.31 -1.31
N ALA A 68 8.16 19.70 -0.13
CA ALA A 68 7.47 20.08 1.11
C ALA A 68 7.73 21.53 1.55
N THR A 69 6.96 22.48 1.03
CA THR A 69 6.68 23.76 1.70
C THR A 69 5.30 24.36 1.43
N VAL A 70 4.54 23.96 0.40
CA VAL A 70 3.39 24.83 0.02
C VAL A 70 2.01 24.32 0.44
N VAL A 71 1.68 23.03 0.43
CA VAL A 71 0.35 22.57 0.87
C VAL A 71 0.39 21.10 1.34
N GLY A 72 0.38 20.83 2.66
CA GLY A 72 -0.02 19.50 3.16
C GLY A 72 1.06 18.52 3.67
N GLY A 73 2.10 18.99 4.36
CA GLY A 73 2.79 18.23 5.42
C GLY A 73 3.53 16.92 5.10
N GLY A 74 3.69 16.53 3.83
CA GLY A 74 4.41 15.31 3.45
C GLY A 74 3.68 14.01 3.85
N MET A 75 4.34 12.87 3.63
CA MET A 75 3.76 11.55 3.90
C MET A 75 3.54 11.30 5.39
N ILE A 76 4.41 11.84 6.25
CA ILE A 76 4.28 11.78 7.70
C ILE A 76 2.94 12.37 8.14
N PHE A 77 2.59 13.56 7.64
CA PHE A 77 1.33 14.22 8.00
C PHE A 77 0.11 13.43 7.53
N VAL A 78 0.12 12.93 6.30
CA VAL A 78 -0.99 12.14 5.75
C VAL A 78 -1.20 10.86 6.55
N ILE A 79 -0.13 10.09 6.80
CA ILE A 79 -0.23 8.85 7.58
C ILE A 79 -0.68 9.12 9.01
N PHE A 80 -0.07 10.12 9.68
CA PHE A 80 -0.43 10.47 11.05
C PHE A 80 -1.91 10.82 11.14
N THR A 81 -2.38 11.70 10.26
CA THR A 81 -3.76 12.20 10.27
C THR A 81 -4.75 11.07 9.95
N MET A 82 -4.49 10.27 8.92
CA MET A 82 -5.34 9.12 8.59
C MET A 82 -5.39 8.10 9.74
N ALA A 83 -4.25 7.75 10.32
CA ALA A 83 -4.19 6.80 11.43
C ALA A 83 -4.84 7.34 12.72
N PHE A 84 -4.71 8.64 12.99
CA PHE A 84 -5.33 9.30 14.14
C PHE A 84 -6.87 9.29 14.03
N PHE A 85 -7.43 9.72 12.89
CA PHE A 85 -8.88 9.78 12.75
C PHE A 85 -9.50 8.38 12.68
N VAL A 86 -8.90 7.44 11.95
CA VAL A 86 -9.44 6.08 11.93
C VAL A 86 -9.25 5.39 13.28
N GLY A 87 -8.14 5.64 14.01
CA GLY A 87 -7.96 5.14 15.38
C GLY A 87 -8.99 5.71 16.35
N THR A 88 -9.39 6.97 16.18
CA THR A 88 -10.51 7.58 16.92
C THR A 88 -11.82 6.88 16.60
N GLU A 89 -12.12 6.62 15.33
CA GLU A 89 -13.33 5.88 14.91
C GLU A 89 -13.37 4.45 15.49
N VAL A 90 -12.24 3.74 15.50
CA VAL A 90 -12.13 2.41 16.14
C VAL A 90 -12.44 2.52 17.63
N GLY A 91 -11.96 3.58 18.30
CA GLY A 91 -12.26 3.82 19.71
C GLY A 91 -13.74 4.14 19.97
N LEU A 92 -14.33 4.99 19.12
CA LEU A 92 -15.74 5.37 19.18
C LEU A 92 -16.66 4.16 19.00
N GLN A 93 -16.49 3.40 17.92
CA GLN A 93 -17.35 2.25 17.61
C GLN A 93 -17.05 1.06 18.52
N GLY A 94 -15.78 0.86 18.89
CA GLY A 94 -15.38 -0.20 19.82
C GLY A 94 -16.00 0.00 21.20
N TYR A 95 -15.96 1.22 21.74
CA TYR A 95 -16.50 1.50 23.07
C TYR A 95 -18.03 1.38 23.09
N THR A 96 -18.73 1.96 22.12
CA THR A 96 -20.20 1.87 22.07
C THR A 96 -20.67 0.43 21.87
N GLY A 97 -19.97 -0.34 21.05
CA GLY A 97 -20.22 -1.78 20.88
C GLY A 97 -20.03 -2.57 22.16
N LEU A 98 -18.91 -2.40 22.86
CA LEU A 98 -18.63 -3.13 24.11
C LEU A 98 -19.55 -2.71 25.26
N ARG A 99 -19.89 -1.41 25.35
CA ARG A 99 -20.81 -0.91 26.37
C ARG A 99 -22.21 -1.51 26.24
N SER A 100 -22.66 -1.84 25.03
CA SER A 100 -23.96 -2.48 24.81
C SER A 100 -24.12 -3.84 25.50
N ILE A 101 -22.99 -4.49 25.80
CA ILE A 101 -22.92 -5.79 26.48
C ILE A 101 -22.23 -5.69 27.87
N GLY A 102 -21.98 -4.49 28.38
CA GLY A 102 -21.33 -4.25 29.67
C GLY A 102 -19.85 -4.67 29.73
N ALA A 103 -19.16 -4.70 28.59
CA ALA A 103 -17.78 -5.15 28.46
C ALA A 103 -16.81 -4.02 28.09
N GLU A 104 -17.15 -2.76 28.40
CA GLU A 104 -16.36 -1.57 28.03
C GLU A 104 -14.93 -1.56 28.62
N SER A 105 -14.69 -2.32 29.68
CA SER A 105 -13.35 -2.50 30.25
C SER A 105 -12.37 -3.17 29.27
N PHE A 106 -12.86 -4.00 28.33
CA PHE A 106 -12.05 -4.64 27.29
C PHE A 106 -11.69 -3.69 26.13
N MET A 107 -11.96 -2.39 26.22
CA MET A 107 -11.64 -1.46 25.14
C MET A 107 -10.14 -1.40 24.79
N GLY A 108 -9.27 -1.67 25.78
CA GLY A 108 -7.83 -1.81 25.55
C GLY A 108 -7.48 -2.92 24.55
N LEU A 109 -8.23 -4.03 24.55
CA LEU A 109 -8.09 -5.13 23.60
C LEU A 109 -8.40 -4.67 22.18
N VAL A 110 -9.48 -3.92 21.98
CA VAL A 110 -9.85 -3.43 20.64
C VAL A 110 -8.74 -2.55 20.10
N GLY A 111 -8.18 -1.67 20.95
CA GLY A 111 -7.09 -0.78 20.58
C GLY A 111 -5.76 -1.50 20.27
N SER A 112 -5.42 -2.57 20.97
CA SER A 112 -4.17 -3.30 20.73
C SER A 112 -4.30 -4.34 19.62
N PHE A 113 -5.42 -5.07 19.58
CA PHE A 113 -5.63 -6.20 18.69
C PHE A 113 -6.08 -5.75 17.30
N ALA A 114 -7.18 -4.98 17.21
CA ALA A 114 -7.77 -4.64 15.92
C ALA A 114 -6.88 -3.65 15.15
N ASN A 115 -6.30 -2.66 15.84
CA ASN A 115 -5.43 -1.68 15.19
C ASN A 115 -4.18 -2.33 14.61
N VAL A 116 -3.47 -3.14 15.40
CA VAL A 116 -2.22 -3.78 14.94
C VAL A 116 -2.50 -4.77 13.82
N ARG A 117 -3.52 -5.63 13.95
CA ARG A 117 -3.71 -6.72 12.99
C ARG A 117 -4.28 -6.26 11.67
N GLU A 118 -5.18 -5.28 11.69
CA GLU A 118 -5.98 -4.94 10.52
C GLU A 118 -5.92 -3.46 10.16
N ILE A 119 -6.29 -2.58 11.09
CA ILE A 119 -6.61 -1.19 10.76
C ILE A 119 -5.36 -0.40 10.35
N THR A 120 -4.31 -0.39 11.19
CA THR A 120 -3.11 0.41 10.92
C THR A 120 -2.36 -0.05 9.66
N PRO A 121 -2.14 -1.36 9.41
CA PRO A 121 -1.51 -1.82 8.17
C PRO A 121 -2.26 -1.42 6.91
N VAL A 122 -3.60 -1.51 6.92
CA VAL A 122 -4.42 -1.13 5.77
C VAL A 122 -4.35 0.36 5.53
N ILE A 123 -4.44 1.20 6.56
CA ILE A 123 -4.31 2.66 6.43
C ILE A 123 -2.95 3.03 5.86
N ALA A 124 -1.87 2.48 6.39
CA ALA A 124 -0.52 2.78 5.94
C ALA A 124 -0.33 2.42 4.46
N ALA A 125 -0.83 1.25 4.03
CA ALA A 125 -0.75 0.82 2.63
C ALA A 125 -1.62 1.68 1.69
N VAL A 126 -2.82 2.06 2.12
CA VAL A 126 -3.71 2.93 1.33
C VAL A 126 -3.13 4.34 1.20
N ALA A 127 -2.61 4.91 2.29
CA ALA A 127 -1.91 6.20 2.26
C ALA A 127 -0.72 6.14 1.27
N LEU A 128 0.08 5.07 1.34
CA LEU A 128 1.23 4.87 0.45
C LEU A 128 0.81 4.77 -1.02
N ALA A 129 -0.25 4.02 -1.31
CA ALA A 129 -0.79 3.92 -2.67
C ALA A 129 -1.27 5.29 -3.19
N ALA A 130 -2.01 6.03 -2.35
CA ALA A 130 -2.62 7.29 -2.72
C ALA A 130 -1.58 8.36 -3.05
N GLN A 131 -0.60 8.58 -2.17
CA GLN A 131 0.37 9.66 -2.31
C GLN A 131 1.61 9.23 -3.11
N CYS A 132 2.37 8.26 -2.58
CA CYS A 132 3.62 7.82 -3.18
C CYS A 132 3.40 7.00 -4.46
N GLY A 133 2.45 6.04 -4.44
CA GLY A 133 2.13 5.22 -5.60
C GLY A 133 1.68 6.05 -6.79
N SER A 134 0.69 6.92 -6.61
CA SER A 134 0.19 7.79 -7.69
C SER A 134 1.27 8.69 -8.26
N ALA A 135 2.13 9.27 -7.42
CA ALA A 135 3.28 10.07 -7.85
C ALA A 135 4.24 9.24 -8.72
N PHE A 136 4.61 8.04 -8.29
CA PHE A 136 5.49 7.16 -9.08
C PHE A 136 4.87 6.75 -10.42
N THR A 137 3.56 6.48 -10.47
CA THR A 137 2.89 6.21 -11.75
C THR A 137 2.92 7.42 -12.67
N ALA A 138 2.71 8.62 -12.14
CA ALA A 138 2.74 9.85 -12.91
C ALA A 138 4.15 10.17 -13.45
N GLU A 139 5.17 10.07 -12.59
CA GLU A 139 6.58 10.27 -12.98
C GLU A 139 7.02 9.29 -14.06
N LEU A 140 6.86 7.98 -13.82
CA LEU A 140 7.25 6.96 -14.79
C LEU A 140 6.46 7.08 -16.09
N GLY A 141 5.17 7.43 -15.98
CA GLY A 141 4.33 7.66 -17.15
C GLY A 141 4.77 8.86 -17.97
N ALA A 142 5.15 9.97 -17.31
CA ALA A 142 5.72 11.15 -17.95
C ALA A 142 7.03 10.83 -18.66
N MET A 143 7.95 10.14 -17.98
CA MET A 143 9.21 9.69 -18.57
C MET A 143 9.00 8.78 -19.78
N ARG A 144 7.97 7.92 -19.75
CA ARG A 144 7.65 7.01 -20.86
C ARG A 144 7.13 7.76 -22.08
N ILE A 145 6.22 8.73 -21.90
CA ILE A 145 5.65 9.48 -23.03
C ILE A 145 6.63 10.51 -23.61
N SER A 146 7.65 10.91 -22.85
CA SER A 146 8.73 11.79 -23.29
C SER A 146 9.94 11.04 -23.85
N GLU A 147 9.85 9.72 -24.03
CA GLU A 147 10.94 8.85 -24.53
C GLU A 147 12.21 8.84 -23.65
N GLU A 148 12.16 9.36 -22.42
CA GLU A 148 13.29 9.39 -21.49
C GLU A 148 13.72 7.98 -21.05
N ILE A 149 12.76 7.05 -20.94
CA ILE A 149 13.06 5.64 -20.61
C ILE A 149 13.87 4.98 -21.73
N ASP A 150 13.51 5.23 -22.99
CA ASP A 150 14.20 4.65 -24.14
C ASP A 150 15.59 5.29 -24.31
N ALA A 151 15.72 6.59 -24.03
CA ALA A 151 17.02 7.27 -23.98
C ALA A 151 17.99 6.66 -22.94
N LEU A 152 17.51 6.28 -21.75
CA LEU A 152 18.34 5.61 -20.74
C LEU A 152 18.87 4.25 -21.25
N GLU A 153 18.05 3.50 -21.98
CA GLU A 153 18.45 2.21 -22.54
C GLU A 153 19.50 2.37 -23.65
N VAL A 154 19.37 3.39 -24.50
CA VAL A 154 20.39 3.73 -25.53
C VAL A 154 21.72 4.14 -24.89
N MET A 155 21.68 4.81 -23.73
CA MET A 155 22.87 5.14 -22.94
C MET A 155 23.50 3.93 -22.22
N GLY A 156 22.95 2.72 -22.38
CA GLY A 156 23.43 1.50 -21.73
C GLY A 156 23.06 1.40 -20.25
N ILE A 157 22.14 2.23 -19.75
CA ILE A 157 21.64 2.17 -18.38
C ILE A 157 20.39 1.29 -18.35
N GLY A 158 20.42 0.22 -17.54
CA GLY A 158 19.26 -0.66 -17.35
C GLY A 158 18.09 0.07 -16.68
N SER A 159 17.17 0.59 -17.49
CA SER A 159 15.95 1.31 -17.11
C SER A 159 15.15 0.60 -16.01
N PHE A 160 14.98 -0.71 -16.11
CA PHE A 160 14.21 -1.51 -15.15
C PHE A 160 14.78 -1.46 -13.73
N ALA A 161 16.08 -1.73 -13.59
CA ALA A 161 16.73 -1.71 -12.27
C ALA A 161 16.84 -0.28 -11.74
N TYR A 162 17.13 0.69 -12.62
CA TYR A 162 17.35 2.08 -12.24
C TYR A 162 16.07 2.81 -11.83
N LEU A 163 14.95 2.56 -12.53
CA LEU A 163 13.70 3.28 -12.32
C LEU A 163 12.72 2.56 -11.39
N ILE A 164 12.56 1.24 -11.55
CA ILE A 164 11.53 0.48 -10.81
C ILE A 164 12.10 -0.02 -9.48
N CYS A 165 13.23 -0.72 -9.50
CA CYS A 165 13.76 -1.37 -8.30
C CYS A 165 14.20 -0.36 -7.23
N THR A 166 14.74 0.79 -7.64
CA THR A 166 15.11 1.89 -6.72
C THR A 166 13.91 2.45 -5.97
N ARG A 167 12.78 2.66 -6.66
CA ARG A 167 11.52 3.15 -6.07
C ARG A 167 10.90 2.12 -5.12
N VAL A 168 10.90 0.84 -5.50
CA VAL A 168 10.39 -0.25 -4.64
C VAL A 168 11.18 -0.34 -3.35
N VAL A 169 12.52 -0.37 -3.42
CA VAL A 169 13.37 -0.43 -2.22
C VAL A 169 13.26 0.85 -1.40
N ALA A 170 13.21 2.02 -2.02
CA ALA A 170 13.03 3.28 -1.32
C ALA A 170 11.72 3.33 -0.53
N ALA A 171 10.61 2.90 -1.15
CA ALA A 171 9.31 2.85 -0.47
C ALA A 171 9.31 1.85 0.70
N LEU A 172 9.95 0.68 0.56
CA LEU A 172 10.06 -0.29 1.65
C LEU A 172 10.89 0.23 2.83
N ILE A 173 11.97 0.97 2.57
CA ILE A 173 12.79 1.59 3.62
C ILE A 173 12.01 2.73 4.29
N ALA A 174 11.39 3.61 3.50
CA ALA A 174 10.59 4.72 3.99
C ALA A 174 9.38 4.27 4.83
N LEU A 175 8.82 3.10 4.52
CA LEU A 175 7.68 2.55 5.22
C LEU A 175 7.97 2.30 6.71
N VAL A 176 9.18 1.87 7.08
CA VAL A 176 9.50 1.50 8.47
C VAL A 176 9.22 2.64 9.45
N PRO A 177 9.81 3.84 9.33
CA PRO A 177 9.50 4.95 10.23
C PRO A 177 8.06 5.46 10.06
N LEU A 178 7.52 5.46 8.84
CA LEU A 178 6.15 5.90 8.58
C LEU A 178 5.10 5.02 9.29
N TYR A 179 5.33 3.71 9.31
CA TYR A 179 4.44 2.76 9.95
C TYR A 179 4.46 2.88 11.48
N LEU A 180 5.62 3.18 12.07
CA LEU A 180 5.72 3.49 13.50
C LEU A 180 4.92 4.74 13.87
N VAL A 181 4.94 5.77 13.03
CA VAL A 181 4.10 6.97 13.21
C VAL A 181 2.62 6.60 13.13
N ALA A 182 2.24 5.74 12.18
CA ALA A 182 0.86 5.26 12.04
C ALA A 182 0.38 4.51 13.30
N LEU A 183 1.19 3.58 13.81
CA LEU A 183 0.89 2.83 15.03
C LEU A 183 0.74 3.75 16.23
N PHE A 184 1.69 4.67 16.42
CA PHE A 184 1.63 5.65 17.50
C PHE A 184 0.34 6.48 17.43
N ALA A 185 0.03 7.06 16.26
CA ALA A 185 -1.15 7.89 16.07
C ALA A 185 -2.44 7.10 16.32
N SER A 186 -2.52 5.86 15.83
CA SER A 186 -3.68 4.99 16.00
C SER A 186 -3.90 4.60 17.46
N PHE A 187 -2.86 4.17 18.18
CA PHE A 187 -2.95 3.82 19.60
C PHE A 187 -3.29 5.02 20.47
N PHE A 188 -2.63 6.15 20.23
CA PHE A 188 -2.90 7.38 20.95
C PHE A 188 -4.34 7.83 20.76
N ALA A 189 -4.84 7.82 19.51
CA ALA A 189 -6.20 8.22 19.19
C ALA A 189 -7.25 7.32 19.84
N THR A 190 -7.09 6.00 19.75
CA THR A 190 -8.04 5.05 20.38
C THR A 190 -8.06 5.21 21.90
N ARG A 191 -6.89 5.34 22.55
CA ARG A 191 -6.83 5.59 23.99
C ARG A 191 -7.47 6.94 24.35
N TRP A 192 -7.13 7.99 23.63
CA TRP A 192 -7.60 9.34 23.89
C TRP A 192 -9.13 9.43 23.84
N VAL A 193 -9.77 8.89 22.81
CA VAL A 193 -11.24 8.92 22.72
C VAL A 193 -11.87 8.07 23.83
N SER A 194 -11.33 6.88 24.12
CA SER A 194 -11.88 6.00 25.16
C SER A 194 -11.76 6.60 26.57
N THR A 195 -10.65 7.28 26.90
CA THR A 195 -10.45 7.82 28.25
C THR A 195 -11.03 9.22 28.43
N VAL A 196 -10.98 10.07 27.40
CA VAL A 196 -11.37 11.49 27.53
C VAL A 196 -12.84 11.73 27.17
N PHE A 197 -13.37 11.05 26.15
CA PHE A 197 -14.76 11.24 25.72
C PHE A 197 -15.74 10.28 26.39
N PHE A 198 -15.26 9.10 26.77
CA PHE A 198 -16.09 8.05 27.36
C PHE A 198 -15.78 7.76 28.84
N ASP A 199 -14.91 8.56 29.46
CA ASP A 199 -14.53 8.48 30.88
C ASP A 199 -14.08 7.08 31.34
N LEU A 200 -13.53 6.26 30.43
CA LEU A 200 -12.94 4.98 30.81
C LEU A 200 -11.67 5.25 31.63
N ALA A 201 -11.56 4.61 32.80
CA ALA A 201 -10.38 4.71 33.64
C ALA A 201 -9.10 4.33 32.85
N PRO A 202 -8.09 5.23 32.74
CA PRO A 202 -6.91 4.98 31.93
C PRO A 202 -6.14 3.71 32.33
N GLY A 203 -6.07 3.41 33.62
CA GLY A 203 -5.41 2.19 34.12
C GLY A 203 -6.10 0.90 33.66
N VAL A 204 -7.43 0.91 33.49
CA VAL A 204 -8.17 -0.25 32.96
C VAL A 204 -7.85 -0.44 31.48
N TYR A 205 -7.87 0.65 30.70
CA TYR A 205 -7.49 0.60 29.30
C TYR A 205 -6.06 0.08 29.12
N ASP A 206 -5.09 0.66 29.84
CA ASP A 206 -3.67 0.35 29.71
C ASP A 206 -3.37 -1.11 30.13
N TYR A 207 -4.06 -1.63 31.15
CA TYR A 207 -3.96 -3.03 31.57
C TYR A 207 -4.37 -4.00 30.45
N TYR A 208 -5.58 -3.84 29.89
CA TYR A 208 -6.06 -4.71 28.81
C TYR A 208 -5.28 -4.51 27.52
N PHE A 209 -4.85 -3.27 27.22
CA PHE A 209 -4.01 -2.99 26.07
C PHE A 209 -2.67 -3.75 26.14
N GLY A 210 -2.00 -3.71 27.31
CA GLY A 210 -0.74 -4.44 27.51
C GLY A 210 -0.91 -5.97 27.45
N LEU A 211 -2.00 -6.49 28.01
CA LEU A 211 -2.29 -7.92 27.99
C LEU A 211 -2.55 -8.46 26.57
N TYR A 212 -3.16 -7.64 25.71
CA TYR A 212 -3.55 -8.01 24.34
C TYR A 212 -2.64 -7.39 23.26
N LEU A 213 -1.42 -6.98 23.61
CA LEU A 213 -0.39 -6.57 22.66
C LEU A 213 0.84 -7.50 22.70
N PRO A 214 0.73 -8.75 22.20
CA PRO A 214 1.91 -9.60 22.03
C PRO A 214 2.93 -8.93 21.09
N THR A 215 4.20 -8.92 21.46
CA THR A 215 5.27 -8.34 20.61
C THR A 215 5.35 -9.02 19.24
N ILE A 216 4.97 -10.29 19.16
CA ILE A 216 4.93 -11.04 17.90
C ILE A 216 3.90 -10.45 16.90
N ASP A 217 2.78 -9.90 17.40
CA ASP A 217 1.76 -9.30 16.54
C ASP A 217 2.31 -8.03 15.86
N LEU A 218 3.17 -7.26 16.53
CA LEU A 218 3.85 -6.10 15.93
C LEU A 218 4.80 -6.54 14.80
N VAL A 219 5.50 -7.67 14.96
CA VAL A 219 6.39 -8.22 13.93
C VAL A 219 5.58 -8.70 12.72
N TYR A 220 4.53 -9.48 12.94
CA TYR A 220 3.65 -9.94 11.86
C TYR A 220 2.98 -8.78 11.14
N SER A 221 2.54 -7.77 11.88
CA SER A 221 1.96 -6.57 11.31
C SER A 221 2.96 -5.75 10.48
N SER A 222 4.20 -5.63 10.95
CA SER A 222 5.30 -4.99 10.20
C SER A 222 5.63 -5.75 8.90
N ILE A 223 5.64 -7.09 8.94
CA ILE A 223 5.81 -7.92 7.74
C ILE A 223 4.63 -7.72 6.79
N LYS A 224 3.40 -7.70 7.32
CA LYS A 224 2.16 -7.54 6.56
C LYS A 224 2.16 -6.23 5.77
N VAL A 225 2.50 -5.10 6.42
CA VAL A 225 2.55 -3.79 5.75
C VAL A 225 3.70 -3.71 4.74
N ALA A 226 4.83 -4.39 4.97
CA ALA A 226 5.92 -4.49 4.00
C ALA A 226 5.48 -5.23 2.73
N VAL A 227 4.73 -6.34 2.86
CA VAL A 227 4.15 -7.07 1.73
C VAL A 227 3.15 -6.22 0.96
N PHE A 228 2.27 -5.49 1.66
CA PHE A 228 1.33 -4.56 1.01
C PHE A 228 2.06 -3.48 0.21
N SER A 229 3.06 -2.86 0.83
CA SER A 229 3.82 -1.77 0.21
C SER A 229 4.60 -2.25 -1.01
N PHE A 230 5.22 -3.44 -0.93
CA PHE A 230 5.85 -4.06 -2.09
C PHE A 230 4.85 -4.26 -3.24
N ALA A 231 3.69 -4.84 -2.96
CA ALA A 231 2.67 -5.11 -3.97
C ALA A 231 2.16 -3.80 -4.61
N VAL A 232 1.78 -2.82 -3.79
CA VAL A 232 1.28 -1.51 -4.22
C VAL A 232 2.29 -0.79 -5.09
N ILE A 233 3.53 -0.64 -4.63
CA ILE A 233 4.54 0.13 -5.38
C ILE A 233 4.91 -0.58 -6.68
N THR A 234 4.94 -1.92 -6.68
CA THR A 234 5.14 -2.71 -7.90
C THR A 234 3.99 -2.46 -8.89
N ILE A 235 2.74 -2.40 -8.41
CA ILE A 235 1.58 -2.08 -9.26
C ILE A 235 1.72 -0.71 -9.90
N HIS A 236 2.03 0.30 -9.09
CA HIS A 236 2.18 1.68 -9.55
C HIS A 236 3.34 1.84 -10.53
N CYS A 237 4.45 1.13 -10.31
CA CYS A 237 5.58 1.13 -11.23
C CYS A 237 5.25 0.42 -12.55
N TYR A 238 4.51 -0.70 -12.51
CA TYR A 238 4.13 -1.40 -13.74
C TYR A 238 3.27 -0.53 -14.65
N TYR A 239 2.22 0.09 -14.10
CA TYR A 239 1.31 0.92 -14.89
C TYR A 239 1.96 2.22 -15.35
N GLY A 240 2.89 2.78 -14.58
CA GLY A 240 3.68 3.95 -15.00
C GLY A 240 4.65 3.61 -16.13
N TYR A 241 5.42 2.53 -15.98
CA TYR A 241 6.43 2.11 -16.97
C TYR A 241 5.82 1.75 -18.33
N HIS A 242 4.58 1.22 -18.34
CA HIS A 242 3.86 0.85 -19.55
C HIS A 242 2.77 1.86 -19.94
N ALA A 243 2.87 3.11 -19.49
CA ALA A 243 1.91 4.15 -19.87
C ALA A 243 1.97 4.46 -21.37
N THR A 244 0.82 4.66 -22.00
CA THR A 244 0.68 4.94 -23.44
C THR A 244 -0.48 5.90 -23.70
N GLY A 245 -0.45 6.63 -24.81
CA GLY A 245 -1.55 7.51 -25.23
C GLY A 245 -1.43 8.95 -24.69
N GLY A 246 -0.20 9.45 -24.58
CA GLY A 246 0.11 10.82 -24.16
C GLY A 246 -0.27 11.13 -22.70
N PRO A 247 -0.39 12.42 -22.34
CA PRO A 247 -0.69 12.84 -20.96
C PRO A 247 -2.00 12.26 -20.41
N ALA A 248 -3.05 12.17 -21.25
CA ALA A 248 -4.31 11.53 -20.88
C ALA A 248 -4.15 10.03 -20.57
N GLY A 249 -3.22 9.36 -21.25
CA GLY A 249 -2.84 7.98 -20.99
C GLY A 249 -2.25 7.76 -19.60
N VAL A 250 -1.41 8.69 -19.14
CA VAL A 250 -0.78 8.65 -17.81
C VAL A 250 -1.85 8.74 -16.71
N GLY A 251 -2.81 9.65 -16.84
CA GLY A 251 -3.93 9.76 -15.89
C GLY A 251 -4.77 8.47 -15.83
N ARG A 252 -5.05 7.85 -16.99
CA ARG A 252 -5.75 6.55 -17.02
C ARG A 252 -4.92 5.43 -16.38
N ALA A 253 -3.61 5.43 -16.56
CA ALA A 253 -2.71 4.46 -15.94
C ALA A 253 -2.69 4.61 -14.40
N ALA A 254 -2.58 5.84 -13.89
CA ALA A 254 -2.67 6.13 -12.45
C ALA A 254 -4.01 5.68 -11.86
N GLY A 255 -5.13 5.98 -12.55
CA GLY A 255 -6.45 5.52 -12.13
C GLY A 255 -6.60 3.98 -12.12
N ARG A 256 -5.97 3.26 -13.07
CA ARG A 256 -5.96 1.78 -13.05
C ARG A 256 -5.10 1.25 -11.91
N ALA A 257 -3.94 1.85 -11.68
CA ALA A 257 -3.02 1.45 -10.63
C ALA A 257 -3.68 1.56 -9.25
N ILE A 258 -4.29 2.71 -8.92
CA ILE A 258 -4.92 2.89 -7.59
C ILE A 258 -6.08 1.92 -7.35
N ARG A 259 -6.91 1.66 -8.38
CA ARG A 259 -8.01 0.68 -8.27
C ARG A 259 -7.48 -0.73 -8.00
N LEU A 260 -6.45 -1.15 -8.72
CA LEU A 260 -5.85 -2.47 -8.52
C LEU A 260 -5.17 -2.56 -7.14
N SER A 261 -4.49 -1.49 -6.71
CA SER A 261 -3.83 -1.41 -5.40
C SER A 261 -4.83 -1.58 -4.25
N ILE A 262 -5.99 -0.92 -4.28
CA ILE A 262 -7.01 -1.05 -3.22
C ILE A 262 -7.53 -2.49 -3.13
N ILE A 263 -7.87 -3.10 -4.28
CA ILE A 263 -8.33 -4.50 -4.32
C ILE A 263 -7.22 -5.43 -3.77
N THR A 264 -5.99 -5.22 -4.21
CA THR A 264 -4.84 -6.02 -3.79
C THR A 264 -4.57 -5.90 -2.29
N ILE A 265 -4.67 -4.69 -1.71
CA ILE A 265 -4.50 -4.47 -0.27
C ILE A 265 -5.53 -5.28 0.50
N VAL A 266 -6.82 -5.18 0.16
CA VAL A 266 -7.90 -5.89 0.87
C VAL A 266 -7.77 -7.41 0.72
N THR A 267 -7.44 -7.90 -0.49
CA THR A 267 -7.21 -9.34 -0.72
C THR A 267 -6.01 -9.85 0.06
N LEU A 268 -4.86 -9.18 -0.01
CA LEU A 268 -3.68 -9.56 0.75
C LEU A 268 -3.92 -9.45 2.26
N ASN A 269 -4.75 -8.49 2.69
CA ASN A 269 -5.13 -8.35 4.09
C ASN A 269 -5.81 -9.61 4.61
N LEU A 270 -6.85 -10.08 3.92
CA LEU A 270 -7.53 -11.31 4.29
C LEU A 270 -6.58 -12.52 4.31
N LEU A 271 -5.78 -12.68 3.25
CA LEU A 271 -4.88 -13.83 3.11
C LEU A 271 -3.80 -13.85 4.19
N LEU A 272 -3.12 -12.71 4.42
CA LEU A 272 -2.08 -12.62 5.43
C LEU A 272 -2.66 -12.70 6.85
N SER A 273 -3.87 -12.17 7.08
CA SER A 273 -4.55 -12.35 8.36
C SER A 273 -4.81 -13.82 8.67
N TYR A 274 -5.29 -14.57 7.67
CA TYR A 274 -5.50 -16.00 7.82
C TYR A 274 -4.18 -16.76 8.04
N VAL A 275 -3.12 -16.41 7.31
CA VAL A 275 -1.81 -17.06 7.46
C VAL A 275 -1.19 -16.80 8.84
N PHE A 276 -1.25 -15.56 9.34
CA PHE A 276 -0.60 -15.20 10.61
C PHE A 276 -1.43 -15.55 11.84
N TRP A 277 -2.76 -15.42 11.77
CA TRP A 277 -3.64 -15.56 12.94
C TRP A 277 -4.77 -16.59 12.77
N GLY A 278 -4.88 -17.26 11.61
CA GLY A 278 -5.93 -18.26 11.36
C GLY A 278 -5.68 -19.62 12.01
N GLY A 279 -4.42 -19.95 12.32
CA GLY A 279 -4.03 -21.26 12.88
C GLY A 279 -4.00 -21.35 14.41
N GLY A 280 -4.21 -20.26 15.14
CA GLY A 280 -4.20 -20.23 16.61
C GLY A 280 -4.11 -18.82 17.20
N ALA A 281 -4.60 -18.66 18.44
CA ALA A 281 -4.54 -17.38 19.14
C ALA A 281 -3.11 -17.10 19.65
N THR A 282 -2.49 -16.02 19.17
CA THR A 282 -1.23 -15.50 19.75
C THR A 282 -1.44 -14.89 21.14
N VAL A 283 -2.69 -14.57 21.49
CA VAL A 283 -3.07 -14.14 22.83
C VAL A 283 -3.42 -15.36 23.67
N ARG A 284 -2.67 -15.60 24.75
CA ARG A 284 -2.98 -16.61 25.75
C ARG A 284 -3.74 -15.96 26.90
N LEU A 285 -5.01 -16.37 27.09
CA LEU A 285 -5.87 -15.88 28.19
C LEU A 285 -5.54 -16.53 29.54
N THR A 286 -4.63 -17.50 29.53
CA THR A 286 -4.12 -18.21 30.70
C THR A 286 -2.60 -18.27 30.57
N GLY A 287 -1.89 -17.98 31.67
CA GLY A 287 -0.44 -18.18 31.77
C GLY A 287 -0.02 -19.58 31.34
#